data_AF-A0A433DNV1-F1
#
_entry.id   AF-A0A433DNV1-F1
#
_cell.length_a   1.000
_cell.length_b   1.000
_cell.length_c   1.000
_cell.angle_alpha   90.00
_cell.angle_beta   90.00
_cell.angle_gamma   90.00
#
_symmetry.space_group_name_H-M   'P 1'
#
loop_
_entity.id
_entity.type
_entity.pdbx_description
1 polymer ?
#
loop_
_entity_poly.entity_id
_entity_poly.type
_entity_poly.pdbx_seq_one_letter_code
_entity_poly.pdbx_strand_id
1 'polypeptide(L)'
;MAGSTIAEELAVRPWDTAPLLDSVLLSLRELHGEQGARYLRQAWPINERSVVDVFSRKFRGPAAVRYIAGLGRGRLVGDERQVVVDLFGNAVRRLLRLTSAIRPRQRTAVFGDLKPEHVYLFGHRLTFIDPALQWAAGPEPDLAKLFGRALLLGFCHHELRAERQITEGVVSVLSRHSQSVSRGDRTDRAARLREVMVLWLMDTVNILSTCLSAPANLPLTSNQLALVAEAHRIAAVVERVSGLLVGSASGLSLLDAVFHEVEHSALDLR
;
A
#
# COMPACT_ATOMS: atom_id res chain seq x y z
N MET A 1 0.94 28.68 10.38
CA MET A 1 -0.09 27.64 10.35
C MET A 1 0.55 26.39 9.77
N ALA A 2 0.40 25.24 10.42
CA ALA A 2 0.86 23.97 9.85
C ALA A 2 0.00 23.64 8.62
N GLY A 3 0.62 23.10 7.56
CA GLY A 3 -0.14 22.56 6.42
C GLY A 3 -0.95 21.33 6.84
N SER A 4 -1.90 20.91 6.00
CA SER A 4 -2.63 19.66 6.13
C SER A 4 -1.83 18.52 5.49
N THR A 5 -1.96 17.31 6.01
CA THR A 5 -1.42 16.13 5.32
C THR A 5 -2.28 15.77 4.11
N ILE A 6 -1.71 15.09 3.12
CA ILE A 6 -2.49 14.54 2.01
C ILE A 6 -3.56 13.58 2.55
N ALA A 7 -3.30 12.82 3.62
CA ALA A 7 -4.31 11.98 4.26
C ALA A 7 -5.54 12.79 4.73
N GLU A 8 -5.31 13.92 5.40
CA GLU A 8 -6.37 14.82 5.85
C GLU A 8 -7.13 15.43 4.66
N GLU A 9 -6.42 15.81 3.61
CA GLU A 9 -7.04 16.34 2.39
C GLU A 9 -7.91 15.30 1.68
N LEU A 10 -7.46 14.05 1.59
CA LEU A 10 -8.25 12.96 1.01
C LEU A 10 -9.51 12.67 1.84
N ALA A 11 -9.43 12.80 3.16
CA ALA A 11 -10.58 12.61 4.04
C ALA A 11 -11.63 13.73 3.89
N VAL A 12 -11.20 14.98 3.69
CA VAL A 12 -12.12 16.13 3.57
C VAL A 12 -12.60 16.33 2.12
N ARG A 13 -11.74 16.03 1.14
CA ARG A 13 -11.97 16.27 -0.30
C ARG A 13 -11.65 15.03 -1.12
N PRO A 14 -12.40 13.94 -0.94
CA PRO A 14 -12.14 12.67 -1.63
C PRO A 14 -12.22 12.78 -3.17
N TRP A 15 -12.95 13.75 -3.73
CA TRP A 15 -12.98 14.02 -5.18
C TRP A 15 -11.66 14.59 -5.73
N ASP A 16 -10.79 15.16 -4.89
CA ASP A 16 -9.47 15.68 -5.29
C ASP A 16 -8.39 14.58 -5.24
N THR A 17 -8.75 13.31 -5.01
CA THR A 17 -7.78 12.22 -4.86
C THR A 17 -6.80 12.11 -6.02
N ALA A 18 -7.29 12.06 -7.26
CA ALA A 18 -6.43 11.93 -8.43
C ALA A 18 -5.41 13.09 -8.57
N PRO A 19 -5.83 14.38 -8.59
CA PRO A 19 -4.89 15.49 -8.72
C PRO A 19 -3.92 15.60 -7.54
N LEU A 20 -4.35 15.29 -6.31
CA LEU A 20 -3.45 15.30 -5.15
C LEU A 20 -2.36 14.24 -5.28
N LEU A 21 -2.71 12.99 -5.59
CA LEU A 21 -1.72 11.92 -5.74
C LEU A 21 -0.78 12.16 -6.92
N ASP A 22 -1.27 12.69 -8.04
CA ASP A 22 -0.43 13.10 -9.17
C ASP A 22 0.59 14.17 -8.75
N SER A 23 0.17 15.17 -7.96
CA SER A 23 1.07 16.23 -7.49
C SER A 23 2.21 15.70 -6.62
N VAL A 24 1.93 14.70 -5.77
CA VAL A 24 2.92 14.01 -4.95
C VAL A 24 3.95 13.30 -5.83
N LEU A 25 3.50 12.53 -6.82
CA LEU A 25 4.39 11.77 -7.70
C LEU A 25 5.21 12.69 -8.62
N LEU A 26 4.60 13.76 -9.14
CA LEU A 26 5.31 14.75 -9.94
C LEU A 26 6.44 15.42 -9.15
N SER A 27 6.21 15.67 -7.85
CA SER A 27 7.21 16.28 -6.96
C SER A 27 8.38 15.33 -6.63
N LEU A 28 8.19 14.01 -6.76
CA LEU A 28 9.25 13.00 -6.57
C LEU A 28 9.92 12.58 -7.88
N ARG A 29 9.53 13.13 -9.03
CA ARG A 29 10.07 12.74 -10.34
C ARG A 29 11.59 12.85 -10.42
N GLU A 30 12.17 13.89 -9.80
CA GLU A 30 13.63 14.08 -9.78
C GLU A 30 14.34 13.05 -8.89
N LEU A 31 13.74 12.70 -7.75
CA LEU A 31 14.23 11.65 -6.85
C LEU A 31 14.25 10.29 -7.56
N HIS A 32 13.15 9.95 -8.24
CA HIS A 32 13.00 8.69 -8.99
C HIS A 32 13.86 8.64 -10.26
N GLY A 33 14.35 9.79 -10.71
CA GLY A 33 15.19 9.91 -11.90
C GLY A 33 16.69 9.70 -11.65
N GLU A 34 17.47 9.78 -12.72
CA GLU A 34 18.92 9.62 -12.66
C GLU A 34 19.62 10.67 -11.78
N GLN A 35 19.05 11.88 -11.70
CA GLN A 35 19.62 12.97 -10.89
C GLN A 35 19.55 12.63 -9.39
N GLY A 36 18.38 12.22 -8.89
CA GLY A 36 18.21 11.77 -7.51
C GLY A 36 19.09 10.57 -7.19
N ALA A 37 19.15 9.59 -8.10
CA ALA A 37 20.04 8.44 -7.95
C ALA A 37 21.53 8.84 -7.90
N ARG A 38 21.97 9.79 -8.71
CA ARG A 38 23.37 10.28 -8.71
C ARG A 38 23.69 11.00 -7.40
N TYR A 39 22.80 11.87 -6.94
CA TYR A 39 22.96 12.61 -5.69
C TYR A 39 23.06 11.66 -4.49
N LEU A 40 22.14 10.70 -4.36
CA LEU A 40 22.10 9.80 -3.22
C LEU A 40 23.22 8.75 -3.20
N ARG A 41 23.78 8.34 -4.35
CA ARG A 41 24.99 7.49 -4.36
C ARG A 41 26.20 8.16 -3.71
N GLN A 42 26.22 9.49 -3.68
CA GLN A 42 27.29 10.27 -3.06
C GLN A 42 27.00 10.61 -1.59
N ALA A 43 25.77 10.38 -1.12
CA ALA A 43 25.30 10.81 0.19
C ALA A 43 24.88 9.62 1.07
N TRP A 44 25.74 9.25 2.04
CA TRP A 44 25.52 8.36 3.20
C TRP A 44 25.02 6.92 2.90
N PRO A 45 25.40 5.89 3.69
CA PRO A 45 24.78 4.57 3.57
C PRO A 45 23.29 4.63 3.90
N ILE A 46 22.47 4.28 2.91
CA ILE A 46 21.02 4.16 3.06
C ILE A 46 20.72 2.85 3.81
N ASN A 47 20.23 2.96 5.04
CA ASN A 47 19.77 1.81 5.82
C ASN A 47 18.39 1.35 5.30
N GLU A 48 18.40 0.33 4.45
CA GLU A 48 17.23 -0.17 3.74
C GLU A 48 16.14 -0.66 4.71
N ARG A 49 14.97 -0.02 4.70
CA ARG A 49 13.75 -0.52 5.35
C ARG A 49 12.68 -0.81 4.30
N SER A 50 12.89 -1.88 3.52
CA SER A 50 11.96 -2.22 2.45
C SER A 50 10.69 -2.90 2.99
N VAL A 51 9.58 -2.68 2.28
CA VAL A 51 8.30 -3.37 2.55
C VAL A 51 8.49 -4.89 2.55
N VAL A 52 9.30 -5.40 1.61
CA VAL A 52 9.60 -6.83 1.46
C VAL A 52 10.39 -7.39 2.64
N ASP A 53 11.38 -6.66 3.14
CA ASP A 53 12.19 -7.12 4.29
C ASP A 53 11.34 -7.12 5.56
N VAL A 54 10.53 -6.07 5.77
CA VAL A 54 9.61 -6.00 6.91
C VAL A 54 8.60 -7.15 6.86
N PHE A 55 8.00 -7.39 5.68
CA PHE A 55 7.06 -8.48 5.46
C PHE A 55 7.72 -9.84 5.70
N SER A 56 8.85 -10.11 5.07
CA SER A 56 9.56 -11.39 5.18
C SER A 56 10.01 -11.66 6.61
N ARG A 57 10.51 -10.64 7.33
CA ARG A 57 10.90 -10.77 8.74
C ARG A 57 9.73 -11.15 9.64
N LYS A 58 8.54 -10.58 9.40
CA LYS A 58 7.34 -10.87 10.21
C LYS A 58 6.73 -12.23 9.91
N PHE A 59 6.73 -12.62 8.63
CA PHE A 59 5.87 -13.69 8.14
C PHE A 59 6.60 -14.92 7.61
N ARG A 60 7.95 -14.93 7.58
CA ARG A 60 8.73 -16.11 7.21
C ARG A 60 9.20 -16.89 8.44
N GLY A 61 9.19 -18.21 8.34
CA GLY A 61 9.73 -19.13 9.34
C GLY A 61 8.73 -19.62 10.40
N PRO A 62 9.17 -20.50 11.32
CA PRO A 62 8.26 -21.19 12.25
C PRO A 62 7.49 -20.27 13.19
N ALA A 63 8.10 -19.14 13.59
CA ALA A 63 7.46 -18.16 14.47
C ALA A 63 6.27 -17.44 13.81
N ALA A 64 6.24 -17.35 12.48
CA ALA A 64 5.19 -16.66 11.74
C ALA A 64 3.81 -17.31 11.94
N VAL A 65 3.74 -18.64 12.01
CA VAL A 65 2.47 -19.36 12.24
C VAL A 65 1.85 -18.95 13.58
N ARG A 66 2.68 -18.92 14.64
CA ARG A 66 2.25 -18.47 15.96
C ARG A 66 1.87 -16.99 15.98
N TYR A 67 2.63 -16.15 15.26
CA TYR A 67 2.33 -14.72 15.13
C TYR A 67 0.96 -14.50 14.48
N ILE A 68 0.69 -15.13 13.33
CA ILE A 68 -0.59 -15.04 12.62
C ILE A 68 -1.74 -15.57 13.47
N ALA A 69 -1.57 -16.76 14.08
CA ALA A 69 -2.55 -17.34 14.99
C ALA A 69 -2.77 -16.52 16.28
N GLY A 70 -1.94 -15.51 16.54
CA GLY A 70 -2.05 -14.56 17.64
C GLY A 70 -2.77 -13.25 17.28
N LEU A 71 -2.95 -12.94 16.00
CA LEU A 71 -3.55 -11.68 15.56
C LEU A 71 -4.97 -11.51 16.11
N GLY A 72 -5.34 -10.26 16.40
CA GLY A 72 -6.68 -9.86 16.85
C GLY A 72 -7.01 -10.24 18.29
N ARG A 73 -6.09 -10.88 19.05
CA ARG A 73 -6.35 -11.23 20.45
C ARG A 73 -6.59 -9.97 21.28
N GLY A 74 -7.77 -9.88 21.89
CA GLY A 74 -8.19 -8.71 22.67
C GLY A 74 -8.55 -7.48 21.82
N ARG A 75 -8.66 -7.64 20.50
CA ARG A 75 -9.02 -6.56 19.54
C ARG A 75 -10.22 -6.92 18.66
N LEU A 76 -10.35 -8.19 18.29
CA LEU A 76 -11.46 -8.74 17.51
C LEU A 76 -12.25 -9.75 18.36
N VAL A 77 -13.54 -9.90 18.08
CA VAL A 77 -14.46 -10.71 18.87
C VAL A 77 -14.71 -12.07 18.21
N GLY A 78 -14.71 -13.14 19.00
CA GLY A 78 -15.24 -14.46 18.62
C GLY A 78 -14.80 -14.98 17.24
N ASP A 79 -15.79 -15.33 16.41
CA ASP A 79 -15.61 -15.95 15.10
C ASP A 79 -14.97 -15.02 14.05
N GLU A 80 -15.20 -13.71 14.16
CA GLU A 80 -14.61 -12.71 13.26
C GLU A 80 -13.08 -12.81 13.26
N ARG A 81 -12.50 -12.98 14.44
CA ARG A 81 -11.06 -13.14 14.60
C ARG A 81 -10.55 -14.36 13.82
N GLN A 82 -11.27 -15.47 13.88
CA GLN A 82 -10.85 -16.72 13.22
C GLN A 82 -10.90 -16.54 11.69
N VAL A 83 -11.97 -15.95 11.17
CA VAL A 83 -12.11 -15.61 9.75
C VAL A 83 -10.97 -14.71 9.28
N VAL A 84 -10.68 -13.63 10.02
CA VAL A 84 -9.57 -12.71 9.71
C VAL A 84 -8.24 -13.48 9.66
N VAL A 85 -7.95 -14.31 10.67
CA VAL A 85 -6.70 -15.09 10.74
C VAL A 85 -6.56 -16.03 9.53
N ASP A 86 -7.64 -16.68 9.10
CA ASP A 86 -7.61 -17.64 7.99
C ASP A 86 -7.42 -16.93 6.64
N LEU A 87 -8.15 -15.84 6.39
CA LEU A 87 -7.98 -14.98 5.20
C LEU A 87 -6.55 -14.43 5.12
N PHE A 88 -6.06 -13.91 6.24
CA PHE A 88 -4.73 -13.32 6.35
C PHE A 88 -3.62 -14.36 6.16
N GLY A 89 -3.79 -15.55 6.74
CA GLY A 89 -2.85 -16.67 6.57
C GLY A 89 -2.76 -17.16 5.12
N ASN A 90 -3.89 -17.25 4.42
CA ASN A 90 -3.95 -17.56 2.99
C ASN A 90 -3.20 -16.52 2.15
N ALA A 91 -3.52 -15.25 2.36
CA ALA A 91 -2.87 -14.13 1.67
C ALA A 91 -1.36 -14.11 1.88
N VAL A 92 -0.90 -14.21 3.13
CA VAL A 92 0.52 -14.21 3.48
C VAL A 92 1.27 -15.32 2.76
N ARG A 93 0.70 -16.54 2.69
CA ARG A 93 1.32 -17.66 1.95
C ARG A 93 1.48 -17.36 0.46
N ARG A 94 0.47 -16.75 -0.18
CA ARG A 94 0.55 -16.36 -1.60
C ARG A 94 1.59 -15.25 -1.81
N LEU A 95 1.56 -14.21 -0.97
CA LEU A 95 2.50 -13.09 -1.03
C LEU A 95 3.95 -13.52 -0.80
N LEU A 96 4.21 -14.46 0.10
CA LEU A 96 5.55 -15.03 0.29
C LEU A 96 6.09 -15.68 -1.00
N ARG A 97 5.25 -16.38 -1.77
CA ARG A 97 5.65 -16.95 -3.08
C ARG A 97 5.93 -15.86 -4.11
N LEU A 98 5.12 -14.81 -4.09
CA LEU A 98 5.25 -13.66 -4.99
C LEU A 98 6.47 -12.75 -4.67
N THR A 99 7.12 -12.90 -3.51
CA THR A 99 8.37 -12.15 -3.21
C THR A 99 9.46 -12.34 -4.27
N SER A 100 9.51 -13.53 -4.90
CA SER A 100 10.47 -13.84 -5.96
C SER A 100 10.22 -13.08 -7.27
N ALA A 101 9.01 -12.57 -7.48
CA ALA A 101 8.64 -11.76 -8.64
C ALA A 101 9.00 -10.28 -8.49
N ILE A 102 9.43 -9.85 -7.29
CA ILE A 102 9.85 -8.47 -7.03
C ILE A 102 11.25 -8.27 -7.61
N ARG A 103 11.42 -7.21 -8.39
CA ARG A 103 12.68 -6.98 -9.11
C ARG A 103 13.79 -6.62 -8.13
N PRO A 104 15.04 -7.08 -8.37
CA PRO A 104 16.14 -6.75 -7.49
C PRO A 104 16.38 -5.22 -7.43
N ARG A 105 16.88 -4.75 -6.27
CA ARG A 105 17.25 -3.35 -6.05
C ARG A 105 18.37 -2.97 -6.99
N GLN A 106 18.12 -2.09 -7.95
CA GLN A 106 19.09 -1.90 -9.02
C GLN A 106 19.57 -0.46 -9.18
N ARG A 107 18.70 0.57 -9.25
CA ARG A 107 19.19 1.91 -9.68
C ARG A 107 18.39 3.13 -9.23
N THR A 108 17.14 2.98 -8.81
CA THR A 108 16.26 4.10 -8.49
C THR A 108 16.27 4.36 -7.00
N ALA A 109 16.50 5.62 -6.60
CA ALA A 109 16.25 6.03 -5.23
C ALA A 109 14.76 6.29 -5.06
N VAL A 110 14.20 5.79 -3.97
CA VAL A 110 12.79 6.01 -3.62
C VAL A 110 12.71 6.57 -2.21
N PHE A 111 11.61 7.28 -1.92
CA PHE A 111 11.34 7.86 -0.61
C PHE A 111 11.17 6.77 0.47
N GLY A 112 10.59 5.63 0.06
CA GLY A 112 10.51 4.36 0.79
C GLY A 112 9.44 4.30 1.88
N ASP A 113 9.10 5.43 2.49
CA ASP A 113 7.95 5.55 3.41
C ASP A 113 6.88 6.55 2.92
N LEU A 114 6.60 6.54 1.61
CA LEU A 114 5.68 7.49 1.00
C LEU A 114 4.23 7.13 1.31
N LYS A 115 3.67 7.73 2.35
CA LYS A 115 2.26 7.61 2.72
C LYS A 115 1.58 8.99 2.64
N PRO A 116 0.26 9.07 2.40
CA PRO A 116 -0.48 10.33 2.47
C PRO A 116 -0.27 11.12 3.77
N GLU A 117 -0.05 10.44 4.89
CA GLU A 117 0.22 11.05 6.20
C GLU A 117 1.60 11.73 6.31
N HIS A 118 2.54 11.37 5.41
CA HIS A 118 3.93 11.84 5.43
C HIS A 118 4.17 12.99 4.45
N VAL A 119 3.13 13.49 3.81
CA VAL A 119 3.20 14.58 2.84
C VAL A 119 2.27 15.70 3.29
N TYR A 120 2.84 16.87 3.56
CA TYR A 120 2.10 18.08 3.95
C TYR A 120 1.91 19.00 2.75
N LEU A 121 0.69 19.52 2.61
CA LEU A 121 0.31 20.56 1.66
C LEU A 121 0.16 21.90 2.38
N PHE A 122 0.93 22.89 1.96
CA PHE A 122 0.77 24.28 2.40
C PHE A 122 0.62 25.18 1.17
N GLY A 123 -0.62 25.59 0.88
CA GLY A 123 -0.96 26.24 -0.39
C GLY A 123 -0.74 25.27 -1.55
N HIS A 124 0.28 25.53 -2.38
CA HIS A 124 0.66 24.66 -3.50
C HIS A 124 1.98 23.90 -3.25
N ARG A 125 2.58 24.06 -2.07
CA ARG A 125 3.89 23.47 -1.76
C ARG A 125 3.71 22.17 -0.99
N LEU A 126 4.34 21.11 -1.48
CA LEU A 126 4.44 19.83 -0.79
C LEU A 126 5.72 19.78 0.06
N THR A 127 5.58 19.25 1.28
CA THR A 127 6.70 18.97 2.19
C THR A 127 6.64 17.51 2.61
N PHE A 128 7.73 16.78 2.38
CA PHE A 128 7.84 15.35 2.67
C PHE A 128 8.58 15.14 3.98
N ILE A 129 8.08 14.25 4.84
CA ILE A 129 8.67 13.95 6.14
C ILE A 129 8.87 12.44 6.36
N ASP A 130 9.79 12.10 7.27
CA ASP A 130 10.12 10.72 7.64
C ASP A 130 10.50 9.84 6.43
N PRO A 131 11.52 10.22 5.64
CA PRO A 131 11.98 9.40 4.54
C PRO A 131 12.64 8.12 5.07
N ALA A 132 12.27 6.98 4.50
CA ALA A 132 12.97 5.72 4.66
C ALA A 132 13.64 5.36 3.34
N LEU A 133 14.58 6.21 2.91
CA LEU A 133 15.24 6.08 1.61
C LEU A 133 15.70 4.63 1.37
N GLN A 134 15.60 4.17 0.13
CA GLN A 134 16.06 2.85 -0.28
C GLN A 134 16.33 2.80 -1.78
N TRP A 135 17.08 1.79 -2.21
CA TRP A 135 17.29 1.48 -3.62
C TRP A 135 16.22 0.51 -4.11
N ALA A 136 15.72 0.74 -5.32
CA ALA A 136 14.71 -0.10 -5.98
C ALA A 136 15.01 -0.25 -7.49
N ALA A 137 14.25 -1.12 -8.15
CA ALA A 137 14.27 -1.25 -9.61
C ALA A 137 13.60 -0.06 -10.32
N GLY A 138 12.68 0.62 -9.64
CA GLY A 138 11.94 1.79 -10.10
C GLY A 138 11.13 2.42 -8.94
N PRO A 139 10.16 3.31 -9.25
CA PRO A 139 9.38 4.01 -8.23
C PRO A 139 8.30 3.15 -7.56
N GLU A 140 8.19 1.86 -7.93
CA GLU A 140 7.09 0.99 -7.53
C GLU A 140 6.85 0.89 -6.00
N PRO A 141 7.87 0.87 -5.12
CA PRO A 141 7.64 0.90 -3.68
C PRO A 141 6.91 2.16 -3.17
N ASP A 142 7.22 3.32 -3.75
CA ASP A 142 6.58 4.59 -3.38
C ASP A 142 5.13 4.63 -3.88
N LEU A 143 4.89 4.17 -5.11
CA LEU A 143 3.54 4.04 -5.68
C LEU A 143 2.67 3.11 -4.82
N ALA A 144 3.20 1.94 -4.49
CA ALA A 144 2.50 0.92 -3.71
C ALA A 144 2.08 1.45 -2.34
N LYS A 145 2.98 2.15 -1.64
CA LYS A 145 2.70 2.68 -0.32
C LYS A 145 1.76 3.89 -0.39
N LEU A 146 1.94 4.80 -1.34
CA LEU A 146 1.08 5.97 -1.49
C LEU A 146 -0.36 5.57 -1.80
N PHE A 147 -0.54 4.75 -2.84
CA PHE A 147 -1.86 4.29 -3.27
C PHE A 147 -2.49 3.34 -2.28
N GLY A 148 -1.69 2.41 -1.72
CA GLY A 148 -2.20 1.46 -0.75
C GLY A 148 -2.74 2.11 0.52
N ARG A 149 -2.07 3.16 1.00
CA ARG A 149 -2.53 3.95 2.15
C ARG A 149 -3.72 4.82 1.82
N ALA A 150 -3.78 5.40 0.62
CA ALA A 150 -4.97 6.11 0.16
C ALA A 150 -6.20 5.18 0.12
N LEU A 151 -6.05 3.95 -0.41
CA LEU A 151 -7.15 2.96 -0.41
C LEU A 151 -7.58 2.57 1.00
N LEU A 152 -6.63 2.38 1.92
CA LEU A 152 -6.96 2.11 3.33
C LEU A 152 -7.72 3.27 3.98
N LEU A 153 -7.38 4.53 3.68
CA LEU A 153 -8.16 5.69 4.11
C LEU A 153 -9.58 5.63 3.55
N GLY A 154 -9.74 5.23 2.29
CA GLY A 154 -11.04 4.99 1.66
C GLY A 154 -11.85 3.92 2.40
N PHE A 155 -11.28 2.75 2.66
CA PHE A 155 -11.99 1.64 3.35
C PHE A 155 -12.43 2.00 4.76
N CYS A 156 -11.64 2.82 5.44
CA CYS A 156 -11.92 3.31 6.77
C CYS A 156 -12.80 4.57 6.79
N HIS A 157 -13.24 5.06 5.62
CA HIS A 157 -14.08 6.25 5.55
C HIS A 157 -15.53 5.92 5.87
N HIS A 158 -16.16 6.75 6.70
CA HIS A 158 -17.55 6.57 7.14
C HIS A 158 -18.58 6.70 5.99
N GLU A 159 -18.27 7.48 4.96
CA GLU A 159 -19.09 7.63 3.75
C GLU A 159 -18.61 6.74 2.61
N LEU A 160 -19.49 5.88 2.08
CA LEU A 160 -19.22 5.08 0.88
C LEU A 160 -18.88 5.91 -0.35
N ARG A 161 -19.49 7.09 -0.48
CA ARG A 161 -19.23 7.97 -1.63
C ARG A 161 -17.77 8.41 -1.66
N ALA A 162 -17.22 8.76 -0.50
CA ALA A 162 -15.83 9.14 -0.37
C ALA A 162 -14.89 7.96 -0.65
N GLU A 163 -15.20 6.78 -0.13
CA GLU A 163 -14.46 5.54 -0.45
C GLU A 163 -14.38 5.32 -1.97
N ARG A 164 -15.52 5.42 -2.66
CA ARG A 164 -15.59 5.27 -4.10
C ARG A 164 -14.76 6.33 -4.83
N GLN A 165 -14.88 7.60 -4.44
CA GLN A 165 -14.12 8.69 -5.05
C GLN A 165 -12.61 8.54 -4.85
N ILE A 166 -12.18 8.07 -3.67
CA ILE A 166 -10.77 7.77 -3.39
C ILE A 166 -10.30 6.61 -4.26
N THR A 167 -11.09 5.53 -4.34
CA THR A 167 -10.77 4.35 -5.15
C THR A 167 -10.65 4.70 -6.62
N GLU A 168 -11.64 5.39 -7.20
CA GLU A 168 -11.64 5.87 -8.58
C GLU A 168 -10.43 6.78 -8.85
N GLY A 169 -10.09 7.66 -7.90
CA GLY A 169 -8.93 8.55 -7.99
C GLY A 169 -7.61 7.78 -8.05
N VAL A 170 -7.44 6.77 -7.20
CA VAL A 170 -6.25 5.89 -7.19
C VAL A 170 -6.14 5.10 -8.50
N VAL A 171 -7.24 4.48 -8.96
CA VAL A 171 -7.30 3.74 -10.23
C VAL A 171 -6.86 4.63 -11.38
N SER A 172 -7.39 5.85 -11.42
CA SER A 172 -7.15 6.84 -12.47
C SER A 172 -5.66 7.21 -12.56
N VAL A 173 -5.03 7.50 -11.42
CA VAL A 173 -3.60 7.85 -11.34
C VAL A 173 -2.72 6.66 -11.71
N LEU A 174 -3.02 5.49 -11.15
CA LEU A 174 -2.23 4.29 -11.40
C LEU A 174 -2.33 3.84 -12.87
N SER A 175 -3.50 3.96 -13.49
CA SER A 175 -3.71 3.73 -14.92
C SER A 175 -2.83 4.66 -15.76
N ARG A 176 -2.85 5.98 -15.47
CA ARG A 176 -1.98 6.95 -16.16
C ARG A 176 -0.50 6.63 -15.97
N HIS A 177 -0.09 6.29 -14.74
CA HIS A 177 1.30 5.94 -14.46
C HIS A 177 1.74 4.69 -15.23
N SER A 178 0.89 3.66 -15.29
CA SER A 178 1.18 2.44 -16.05
C SER A 178 1.34 2.68 -17.56
N GLN A 179 0.68 3.72 -18.09
CA GLN A 179 0.74 4.11 -19.50
C GLN A 179 1.90 5.06 -19.82
N SER A 180 2.32 5.90 -18.85
CA SER A 180 3.34 6.95 -19.05
C SER A 180 4.78 6.44 -18.97
N VAL A 181 5.04 5.33 -18.25
CA VAL A 181 6.35 4.66 -18.28
C VAL A 181 6.65 4.26 -19.74
N SER A 182 7.81 4.71 -20.24
CA SER A 182 8.28 4.77 -21.64
C SER A 182 8.00 3.52 -22.51
N ARG A 183 8.31 3.61 -23.82
CA ARG A 183 8.12 2.62 -24.91
C ARG A 183 8.67 1.18 -24.69
N GLY A 184 8.86 0.74 -23.45
CA GLY A 184 9.19 -0.63 -23.11
C GLY A 184 8.10 -1.62 -23.51
N ASP A 185 8.51 -2.88 -23.61
CA ASP A 185 7.64 -4.01 -23.91
C ASP A 185 6.44 -4.04 -22.96
N ARG A 186 5.25 -4.38 -23.49
CA ARG A 186 4.00 -4.51 -22.70
C ARG A 186 4.18 -5.42 -21.49
N THR A 187 5.04 -6.42 -21.62
CA THR A 187 5.43 -7.35 -20.56
C THR A 187 6.07 -6.64 -19.36
N ASP A 188 6.98 -5.68 -19.58
CA ASP A 188 7.63 -4.93 -18.50
C ASP A 188 6.61 -4.06 -17.75
N ARG A 189 5.71 -3.40 -18.48
CA ARG A 189 4.63 -2.59 -17.87
C ARG A 189 3.71 -3.45 -17.00
N ALA A 190 3.31 -4.62 -17.49
CA ALA A 190 2.48 -5.55 -16.74
C ALA A 190 3.20 -6.10 -15.49
N ALA A 191 4.52 -6.36 -15.59
CA ALA A 191 5.33 -6.80 -14.46
C ALA A 191 5.46 -5.71 -13.39
N ARG A 192 5.70 -4.45 -13.78
CA ARG A 192 5.74 -3.29 -12.87
C ARG A 192 4.44 -3.09 -12.13
N LEU A 193 3.32 -3.14 -12.85
CA LEU A 193 2.01 -2.99 -12.22
C LEU A 193 1.75 -4.12 -11.22
N ARG A 194 2.09 -5.36 -11.58
CA ARG A 194 2.00 -6.51 -10.66
C ARG A 194 2.90 -6.31 -9.44
N GLU A 195 4.12 -5.78 -9.61
CA GLU A 195 5.01 -5.46 -8.49
C GLU A 195 4.40 -4.42 -7.55
N VAL A 196 3.80 -3.34 -8.07
CA VAL A 196 3.07 -2.35 -7.25
C VAL A 196 1.96 -3.03 -6.44
N MET A 197 1.17 -3.90 -7.05
CA MET A 197 0.09 -4.63 -6.36
C MET A 197 0.62 -5.54 -5.25
N VAL A 198 1.68 -6.31 -5.52
CA VAL A 198 2.30 -7.18 -4.53
C VAL A 198 2.84 -6.37 -3.35
N LEU A 199 3.54 -5.28 -3.62
CA LEU A 199 4.09 -4.39 -2.59
C LEU A 199 2.99 -3.72 -1.78
N TRP A 200 1.89 -3.31 -2.42
CA TRP A 200 0.73 -2.75 -1.73
C TRP A 200 0.15 -3.78 -0.76
N LEU A 201 -0.15 -4.99 -1.22
CA LEU A 201 -0.70 -6.03 -0.35
C LEU A 201 0.24 -6.37 0.81
N MET A 202 1.55 -6.43 0.57
CA MET A 202 2.54 -6.64 1.64
C MET A 202 2.53 -5.50 2.66
N ASP A 203 2.44 -4.23 2.23
CA ASP A 203 2.34 -3.08 3.14
C ASP A 203 1.02 -3.09 3.93
N THR A 204 -0.10 -3.40 3.27
CA THR A 204 -1.42 -3.53 3.90
C THR A 204 -1.41 -4.62 4.98
N VAL A 205 -0.84 -5.80 4.68
CA VAL A 205 -0.64 -6.86 5.67
C VAL A 205 0.26 -6.36 6.80
N ASN A 206 1.37 -5.70 6.49
CA ASN A 206 2.30 -5.20 7.51
C ASN A 206 1.65 -4.22 8.49
N ILE A 207 0.82 -3.29 8.01
CA ILE A 207 0.15 -2.31 8.88
C ILE A 207 -0.99 -2.97 9.66
N LEU A 208 -1.86 -3.74 8.99
CA LEU A 208 -2.99 -4.38 9.65
C LEU A 208 -2.51 -5.36 10.74
N SER A 209 -1.45 -6.15 10.47
CA SER A 209 -0.89 -7.04 11.49
C SER A 209 -0.33 -6.27 12.68
N THR A 210 0.21 -5.07 12.46
CA THR A 210 0.72 -4.22 13.54
C THR A 210 -0.43 -3.79 14.45
N CYS A 211 -1.53 -3.29 13.86
CA CYS A 211 -2.73 -2.90 14.60
C CYS A 211 -3.37 -4.08 15.35
N LEU A 212 -3.52 -5.22 14.67
CA LEU A 212 -4.13 -6.43 15.26
C LEU A 212 -3.27 -7.13 16.31
N SER A 213 -1.95 -6.92 16.29
CA SER A 213 -1.03 -7.47 17.30
C SER A 213 -0.81 -6.53 18.50
N ALA A 214 -1.36 -5.31 18.45
CA ALA A 214 -1.22 -4.35 19.54
C ALA A 214 -1.91 -4.86 20.81
N PRO A 215 -1.23 -4.89 21.97
CA PRO A 215 -1.82 -5.28 23.25
C PRO A 215 -3.10 -4.49 23.53
N ALA A 216 -4.13 -5.10 24.10
CA ALA A 216 -5.45 -4.47 24.28
C ALA A 216 -5.42 -3.14 25.06
N ASN A 217 -4.46 -2.99 25.99
CA ASN A 217 -4.26 -1.80 26.81
C ASN A 217 -3.42 -0.70 26.12
N LEU A 218 -2.87 -0.95 24.93
CA LEU A 218 -2.13 0.07 24.18
C LEU A 218 -3.15 1.00 23.49
N PRO A 219 -3.12 2.32 23.74
CA PRO A 219 -3.96 3.25 22.99
C PRO A 219 -3.54 3.24 21.51
N LEU A 220 -4.53 3.08 20.64
CA LEU A 220 -4.38 3.17 19.19
C LEU A 220 -4.86 4.55 18.73
N THR A 221 -4.28 5.07 17.66
CA THR A 221 -4.79 6.28 17.01
C THR A 221 -6.14 6.00 16.34
N SER A 222 -6.91 7.05 16.03
CA SER A 222 -8.20 6.90 15.34
C SER A 222 -8.08 6.11 14.03
N ASN A 223 -7.04 6.36 13.24
CA ASN A 223 -6.79 5.62 12.00
C ASN A 223 -6.49 4.14 12.26
N GLN A 224 -5.71 3.83 13.30
CA GLN A 224 -5.42 2.44 13.66
C GLN A 224 -6.66 1.71 14.18
N LEU A 225 -7.54 2.39 14.91
CA LEU A 225 -8.82 1.83 15.34
C LEU A 225 -9.73 1.56 14.16
N ALA A 226 -9.81 2.48 13.18
CA ALA A 226 -10.60 2.27 11.97
C ALA A 226 -10.08 1.07 11.16
N LEU A 227 -8.75 0.87 11.08
CA LEU A 227 -8.18 -0.32 10.46
C LEU A 227 -8.54 -1.62 11.18
N VAL A 228 -8.65 -1.59 12.52
CA VAL A 228 -9.09 -2.75 13.30
C VAL A 228 -10.57 -3.02 13.07
N ALA A 229 -11.41 -1.98 13.02
CA ALA A 229 -12.83 -2.11 12.74
C ALA A 229 -13.10 -2.69 11.34
N GLU A 230 -12.29 -2.32 10.35
CA GLU A 230 -12.38 -2.83 8.98
C GLU A 230 -11.53 -4.09 8.73
N ALA A 231 -11.01 -4.74 9.78
CA ALA A 231 -10.02 -5.80 9.64
C ALA A 231 -10.52 -6.99 8.81
N HIS A 232 -11.77 -7.41 8.98
CA HIS A 232 -12.38 -8.48 8.19
C HIS A 232 -12.42 -8.10 6.71
N ARG A 233 -12.97 -6.93 6.40
CA ARG A 233 -13.07 -6.42 5.04
C ARG A 233 -11.71 -6.31 4.36
N ILE A 234 -10.74 -5.70 5.03
CA ILE A 234 -9.38 -5.56 4.53
C ILE A 234 -8.74 -6.94 4.30
N ALA A 235 -8.90 -7.88 5.25
CA ALA A 235 -8.37 -9.24 5.08
C ALA A 235 -9.00 -9.95 3.88
N ALA A 236 -10.29 -9.76 3.62
CA ALA A 236 -10.99 -10.33 2.48
C ALA A 236 -10.49 -9.74 1.14
N VAL A 237 -10.32 -8.43 1.06
CA VAL A 237 -9.71 -7.76 -0.11
C VAL A 237 -8.31 -8.32 -0.37
N VAL A 238 -7.45 -8.36 0.65
CA VAL A 238 -6.08 -8.86 0.50
C VAL A 238 -6.09 -10.33 0.07
N GLU A 239 -6.98 -11.16 0.62
CA GLU A 239 -7.11 -12.57 0.25
C GLU A 239 -7.45 -12.72 -1.24
N ARG A 240 -8.51 -12.05 -1.71
CA ARG A 240 -8.99 -12.16 -3.10
C ARG A 240 -7.99 -11.57 -4.10
N VAL A 241 -7.48 -10.37 -3.83
CA VAL A 241 -6.47 -9.72 -4.68
C VAL A 241 -5.19 -10.55 -4.73
N SER A 242 -4.75 -11.14 -3.62
CA SER A 242 -3.59 -12.04 -3.63
C SER A 242 -3.82 -13.29 -4.48
N GLY A 243 -5.06 -13.78 -4.55
CA GLY A 243 -5.47 -14.85 -5.46
C GLY A 243 -5.34 -14.45 -6.93
N LEU A 244 -5.84 -13.26 -7.30
CA LEU A 244 -5.72 -12.71 -8.65
C LEU A 244 -4.25 -12.56 -9.11
N LEU A 245 -3.37 -12.15 -8.20
CA LEU A 245 -1.95 -11.93 -8.52
C LEU A 245 -1.18 -13.23 -8.84
N VAL A 246 -1.62 -14.36 -8.26
CA VAL A 246 -1.11 -15.71 -8.59
C VAL A 246 -1.69 -16.23 -9.92
N GLY A 247 -2.84 -15.70 -10.35
CA GLY A 247 -3.47 -16.03 -11.62
C GLY A 247 -2.78 -15.42 -12.85
N SER A 248 -3.38 -15.63 -14.01
CA SER A 248 -2.85 -15.22 -15.33
C SER A 248 -3.16 -13.78 -15.74
N ALA A 249 -4.02 -13.07 -15.00
CA ALA A 249 -4.37 -11.68 -15.29
C ALA A 249 -3.14 -10.77 -15.31
N SER A 250 -3.08 -9.80 -16.23
CA SER A 250 -1.91 -8.92 -16.35
C SER A 250 -2.28 -7.55 -16.93
N GLY A 251 -1.44 -6.53 -16.68
CA GLY A 251 -1.67 -5.18 -17.20
C GLY A 251 -3.00 -4.58 -16.71
N LEU A 252 -3.71 -3.87 -17.59
CA LEU A 252 -4.96 -3.19 -17.22
C LEU A 252 -6.07 -4.16 -16.82
N SER A 253 -6.15 -5.37 -17.40
CA SER A 253 -7.17 -6.33 -16.99
C SER A 253 -6.94 -6.85 -15.56
N LEU A 254 -5.68 -6.88 -15.10
CA LEU A 254 -5.38 -7.14 -13.69
C LEU A 254 -5.84 -5.97 -12.83
N LEU A 255 -5.63 -4.73 -13.29
CA LEU A 255 -6.08 -3.54 -12.58
C LEU A 255 -7.59 -3.55 -12.38
N ASP A 256 -8.34 -3.78 -13.46
CA ASP A 256 -9.80 -3.83 -13.44
C ASP A 256 -10.30 -4.93 -12.50
N ALA A 257 -9.72 -6.13 -12.56
CA ALA A 257 -10.09 -7.23 -11.68
C ALA A 257 -9.78 -6.93 -10.20
N VAL A 258 -8.64 -6.32 -9.91
CA VAL A 258 -8.25 -5.95 -8.54
C VAL A 258 -9.18 -4.88 -7.98
N PHE A 259 -9.52 -3.86 -8.76
CA PHE A 259 -10.39 -2.79 -8.29
C PHE A 259 -11.86 -3.18 -8.25
N HIS A 260 -12.28 -4.12 -9.10
CA HIS A 260 -13.57 -4.81 -8.94
C HIS A 260 -13.66 -5.47 -7.57
N GLU A 261 -12.64 -6.23 -7.15
CA GLU A 261 -12.61 -6.84 -5.82
C GLU A 261 -12.66 -5.79 -4.71
N VAL A 262 -11.92 -4.69 -4.86
CA VAL A 262 -11.92 -3.59 -3.89
C VAL A 262 -13.32 -2.99 -3.70
N GLU A 263 -14.03 -2.72 -4.80
CA GLU A 263 -15.36 -2.13 -4.78
C GLU A 263 -16.43 -3.11 -4.26
N HIS A 264 -16.39 -4.38 -4.65
CA HIS A 264 -17.42 -5.36 -4.28
C HIS A 264 -17.29 -5.84 -2.83
N SER A 265 -16.08 -5.77 -2.27
CA SER A 265 -15.85 -5.97 -0.84
C SER A 265 -16.58 -4.95 0.04
N ALA A 266 -17.05 -3.82 -0.53
CA ALA A 266 -17.88 -2.83 0.18
C ALA A 266 -19.33 -3.29 0.36
N LEU A 267 -19.80 -4.21 -0.49
CA LEU A 267 -21.20 -4.62 -0.59
C LEU A 267 -21.50 -5.93 0.13
N ASP A 268 -20.56 -6.88 0.16
CA ASP A 268 -20.77 -8.25 0.68
C ASP A 268 -20.77 -8.37 2.22
N LEU A 269 -20.47 -7.30 2.95
CA LEU A 269 -20.39 -7.28 4.43
C LEU A 269 -21.48 -6.42 5.09
N ARG A 270 -22.53 -6.08 4.34
CA ARG A 270 -23.76 -5.43 4.83
C ARG A 270 -24.92 -6.41 4.82
#